data_AF-A0A345ZUI5-F1
#
_entry.id   AF-A0A345ZUI5-F1
#
_cell.length_a   1.000
_cell.length_b   1.000
_cell.length_c   1.000
_cell.angle_alpha   90.00
_cell.angle_beta   90.00
_cell.angle_gamma   90.00
#
_symmetry.space_group_name_H-M   'P 1'
#
loop_
_entity.id
_entity.type
_entity.pdbx_description
1 polymer ?
#
loop_
_entity_poly.entity_id
_entity_poly.type
_entity_poly.pdbx_seq_one_letter_code
_entity_poly.pdbx_strand_id
1 'polypeptide(L)'
;MAFETQRLTMPVAPSAGTARRDRLFRESFLETMERWGLGTAWALMPSRIGGLPALMRMAFDEFMAPDYALPDPERALDNPLGLAGIVHDLSLPTLLSAYRRGLYPFAHLGPLKWWSPPTRSLLFFEEFHVAKRLRRQMRQGRYTVTFDRDFEGVIKACAGARTGRWHVTWITPRIMHAFAQAFDAGHAHSFEVWNERGDLVGGGYGLAVGNSFVTESQFSKESNTSKIGFTVLNWHLARWGFAFNDGKLMTPTTRDMGFREVPRREYLGRLTQAERKPERIGRWQVEADMITIADWQPQK
;
A
#
# COMPACT_ATOMS: atom_id res chain seq x y z
N MET A 1 32.86 -12.59 -5.99
CA MET A 1 32.43 -12.11 -7.32
C MET A 1 31.59 -10.88 -7.10
N ALA A 2 32.07 -9.73 -7.55
CA ALA A 2 31.45 -8.44 -7.32
C ALA A 2 30.20 -8.30 -8.21
N PHE A 3 29.05 -7.97 -7.60
CA PHE A 3 27.85 -7.63 -8.35
C PHE A 3 27.92 -6.17 -8.75
N GLU A 4 28.11 -5.93 -10.05
CA GLU A 4 28.19 -4.61 -10.64
C GLU A 4 26.77 -4.02 -10.70
N THR A 5 26.50 -3.02 -9.85
CA THR A 5 25.21 -2.32 -9.85
C THR A 5 25.29 -1.20 -10.88
N GLN A 6 24.81 -1.43 -12.10
CA GLN A 6 24.64 -0.36 -13.08
C GLN A 6 23.62 0.67 -12.53
N ARG A 7 24.11 1.81 -12.04
CA ARG A 7 23.29 2.99 -11.76
C ARG A 7 22.77 3.54 -13.08
N LEU A 8 21.62 3.05 -13.54
CA LEU A 8 20.87 3.66 -14.62
C LEU A 8 20.12 4.90 -14.07
N THR A 9 20.84 6.01 -13.95
CA THR A 9 20.21 7.33 -13.83
C THR A 9 19.68 7.75 -15.19
N MET A 10 18.38 7.60 -15.42
CA MET A 10 17.70 8.30 -16.51
C MET A 10 17.26 9.68 -16.02
N PRO A 11 17.70 10.80 -16.64
CA PRO A 11 17.15 12.10 -16.33
C PRO A 11 15.76 12.20 -16.96
N VAL A 12 14.71 12.18 -16.14
CA VAL A 12 13.34 12.50 -16.57
C VAL A 12 13.14 13.99 -16.35
N ALA A 13 13.07 14.77 -17.43
CA ALA A 13 12.64 16.17 -17.37
C ALA A 13 11.23 16.25 -16.73
N PRO A 14 10.95 17.22 -15.85
CA PRO A 14 9.64 17.31 -15.19
C PRO A 14 8.56 17.56 -16.25
N SER A 15 7.69 16.57 -16.44
CA SER A 15 6.50 16.71 -17.28
C SER A 15 5.51 17.69 -16.62
N ALA A 16 4.56 18.23 -17.40
CA ALA A 16 3.48 19.07 -16.84
C ALA A 16 2.68 18.39 -15.70
N GLY A 17 2.67 17.05 -15.67
CA GLY A 17 2.11 16.26 -14.57
C GLY A 17 2.87 16.40 -13.25
N THR A 18 4.19 16.59 -13.30
CA THR A 18 5.04 16.77 -12.12
C THR A 18 4.69 18.06 -11.38
N ALA A 19 4.56 19.19 -12.09
CA ALA A 19 4.23 20.48 -11.46
C ALA A 19 2.83 20.51 -10.81
N ARG A 20 1.85 19.77 -11.36
CA ARG A 20 0.53 19.58 -10.71
C ARG A 20 0.67 18.81 -9.41
N ARG A 21 1.43 17.71 -9.42
CA ARG A 21 1.65 16.86 -8.24
C ARG A 21 2.41 17.59 -7.15
N ASP A 22 3.43 18.37 -7.50
CA ASP A 22 4.19 19.17 -6.54
C ASP A 22 3.27 20.13 -5.77
N ARG A 23 2.28 20.74 -6.44
CA ARG A 23 1.27 21.58 -5.76
C ARG A 23 0.29 20.76 -4.94
N LEU A 24 -0.16 19.62 -5.46
CA LEU A 24 -1.20 18.81 -4.84
C LEU A 24 -0.70 18.08 -3.58
N PHE A 25 0.54 17.59 -3.60
CA PHE A 25 1.18 16.83 -2.52
C PHE A 25 1.94 17.72 -1.54
N ARG A 26 2.00 19.03 -1.77
CA ARG A 26 2.65 19.95 -0.83
C ARG A 26 1.93 19.95 0.52
N GLU A 27 2.72 19.78 1.57
CA GLU A 27 2.30 20.10 2.94
C GLU A 27 2.58 21.58 3.22
N SER A 28 1.66 22.24 3.90
CA SER A 28 1.88 23.55 4.50
C SER A 28 2.83 23.45 5.69
N PHE A 29 3.37 24.59 6.14
CA PHE A 29 4.23 24.65 7.32
C PHE A 29 3.50 24.14 8.57
N LEU A 30 2.23 24.49 8.74
CA LEU A 30 1.42 24.06 9.89
C LEU A 30 1.16 22.55 9.86
N GLU A 31 0.79 21.98 8.71
CA GLU A 31 0.62 20.52 8.56
C GLU A 31 1.93 19.77 8.81
N THR A 32 3.06 20.35 8.39
CA THR A 32 4.39 19.79 8.69
C THR A 32 4.63 19.78 10.19
N MET A 33 4.43 20.90 10.88
CA MET A 33 4.62 20.99 12.33
C MET A 33 3.67 20.09 13.11
N GLU A 34 2.41 20.01 12.72
CA GLU A 34 1.43 19.10 13.32
C GLU A 34 1.88 17.63 13.15
N ARG A 35 2.28 17.24 11.94
CA ARG A 35 2.77 15.87 11.68
C ARG A 35 4.01 15.55 12.50
N TRP A 36 4.95 16.47 12.62
CA TRP A 36 6.15 16.29 13.46
C TRP A 36 5.79 16.20 14.94
N GLY A 37 4.90 17.07 15.43
CA GLY A 37 4.44 17.05 16.83
C GLY A 37 3.71 15.76 17.18
N LEU A 38 2.71 15.38 16.38
CA LEU A 38 1.94 14.14 16.57
C LEU A 38 2.79 12.89 16.37
N GLY A 39 3.69 12.89 15.38
CA GLY A 39 4.62 11.79 15.15
C GLY A 39 5.60 11.61 16.32
N THR A 40 6.07 12.71 16.90
CA THR A 40 6.96 12.70 18.09
C THR A 40 6.21 12.16 19.32
N ALA A 41 5.02 12.66 19.58
CA ALA A 41 4.16 12.13 20.64
C ALA A 41 3.88 10.63 20.44
N TRP A 42 3.68 10.20 19.18
CA TRP A 42 3.48 8.79 18.84
C TRP A 42 4.71 7.93 19.12
N ALA A 43 5.91 8.43 18.84
CA ALA A 43 7.18 7.73 19.05
C ALA A 43 7.54 7.61 20.53
N LEU A 44 7.15 8.59 21.36
CA LEU A 44 7.42 8.62 22.80
C LEU A 44 6.43 7.79 23.63
N MET A 45 5.46 7.11 23.01
CA MET A 45 4.57 6.19 23.75
C MET A 45 5.39 5.05 24.39
N PRO A 46 5.17 4.69 25.68
CA PRO A 46 5.97 3.70 26.41
C PRO A 46 6.10 2.34 25.71
N SER A 47 5.05 1.89 25.03
CA SER A 47 5.03 0.64 24.27
C SER A 47 5.97 0.62 23.05
N ARG A 48 6.56 1.75 22.67
CA ARG A 48 7.42 1.90 21.48
C ARG A 48 8.87 2.24 21.78
N ILE A 49 9.15 2.77 22.97
CA ILE A 49 10.51 3.12 23.41
C ILE A 49 11.40 1.86 23.48
N GLY A 50 10.82 0.71 23.82
CA GLY A 50 11.56 -0.56 23.94
C GLY A 50 12.28 -1.01 22.66
N GLY A 51 11.88 -0.54 21.48
CA GLY A 51 12.54 -0.84 20.21
C GLY A 51 13.69 0.10 19.83
N LEU A 52 13.92 1.18 20.58
CA LEU A 52 14.93 2.19 20.26
C LEU A 52 16.37 1.64 20.23
N PRO A 53 16.82 0.81 21.18
CA PRO A 53 18.19 0.28 21.14
C PRO A 53 18.46 -0.53 19.86
N ALA A 54 17.51 -1.35 19.43
CA ALA A 54 17.63 -2.15 18.22
C ALA A 54 17.64 -1.28 16.96
N LEU A 55 16.81 -0.23 16.93
CA LEU A 55 16.81 0.76 15.85
C LEU A 55 18.13 1.54 15.78
N MET A 56 18.69 1.97 16.91
CA MET A 56 19.96 2.70 16.95
C MET A 56 21.11 1.82 16.47
N ARG A 57 21.13 0.54 16.89
CA ARG A 57 22.13 -0.42 16.40
C ARG A 57 22.01 -0.63 14.89
N MET A 58 20.80 -0.86 14.38
CA MET A 58 20.56 -0.99 12.93
C MET A 58 21.02 0.24 12.16
N ALA A 59 20.69 1.45 12.66
CA ALA A 59 21.12 2.69 12.02
C ALA A 59 22.65 2.83 11.98
N PHE A 60 23.33 2.42 13.05
CA PHE A 60 24.78 2.41 13.11
C PHE A 60 25.40 1.38 12.15
N ASP A 61 24.89 0.15 12.15
CA ASP A 61 25.37 -0.93 11.28
C ASP A 61 25.21 -0.56 9.80
N GLU A 62 24.07 0.00 9.42
CA GLU A 62 23.84 0.48 8.05
C GLU A 62 24.70 1.70 7.71
N PHE A 63 24.90 2.63 8.64
CA PHE A 63 25.78 3.79 8.41
C PHE A 63 27.24 3.37 8.17
N MET A 64 27.70 2.28 8.78
CA MET A 64 29.02 1.70 8.58
C MET A 64 29.13 0.81 7.33
N ALA A 65 28.02 0.45 6.68
CA ALA A 65 28.01 -0.44 5.53
C ALA A 65 28.44 0.31 4.25
N PRO A 66 29.35 -0.25 3.43
CA PRO A 66 29.90 0.42 2.25
C PRO A 66 28.91 0.55 1.08
N ASP A 67 27.90 -0.33 1.01
CA ASP A 67 26.84 -0.31 0.00
C ASP A 67 25.46 -0.63 0.61
N TYR A 68 24.45 0.17 0.28
CA TYR A 68 23.08 0.01 0.76
C TYR A 68 22.30 -0.97 -0.13
N ALA A 69 22.44 -2.27 0.13
CA ALA A 69 21.57 -3.29 -0.45
C ALA A 69 20.20 -3.33 0.28
N LEU A 70 19.15 -3.75 -0.42
CA LEU A 70 17.86 -4.03 0.21
C LEU A 70 18.01 -5.12 1.29
N PRO A 71 17.40 -4.95 2.48
CA PRO A 71 17.59 -5.86 3.60
C PRO A 71 16.96 -7.23 3.34
N ASP A 72 17.50 -8.26 3.97
CA ASP A 72 16.91 -9.60 3.95
C ASP A 72 15.63 -9.64 4.82
N PRO A 73 14.44 -9.90 4.24
CA PRO A 73 13.20 -9.99 5.00
C PRO A 73 13.22 -11.08 6.09
N GLU A 74 14.00 -12.15 5.93
CA GLU A 74 14.08 -13.21 6.96
C GLU A 74 14.86 -12.76 8.20
N ARG A 75 15.70 -11.71 8.08
CA ARG A 75 16.48 -11.13 9.18
C ARG A 75 15.78 -9.96 9.88
N ALA A 76 14.52 -9.67 9.54
CA ALA A 76 13.77 -8.60 10.17
C ALA A 76 13.58 -8.87 11.67
N LEU A 77 13.74 -7.83 12.48
CA LEU A 77 13.79 -7.87 13.94
C LEU A 77 12.47 -8.32 14.57
N ASP A 78 12.56 -8.89 15.77
CA ASP A 78 11.38 -9.19 16.60
C ASP A 78 10.90 -7.99 17.42
N ASN A 79 11.77 -7.01 17.64
CA ASN A 79 11.43 -5.77 18.33
C ASN A 79 12.23 -4.58 17.76
N PRO A 80 11.61 -3.61 17.06
CA PRO A 80 10.20 -3.60 16.64
C PRO A 80 9.88 -4.75 15.67
N LEU A 81 8.71 -5.37 15.88
CA LEU A 81 8.31 -6.59 15.16
C LEU A 81 8.23 -6.35 13.65
N GLY A 82 9.11 -7.00 12.90
CA GLY A 82 9.20 -6.93 11.44
C GLY A 82 10.03 -5.79 10.88
N LEU A 83 10.77 -5.03 11.69
CA LEU A 83 11.68 -4.00 11.18
C LEU A 83 12.86 -4.65 10.44
N ALA A 84 13.02 -4.39 9.14
CA ALA A 84 14.02 -5.04 8.30
C ALA A 84 15.24 -4.14 7.97
N GLY A 85 15.04 -2.83 7.87
CA GLY A 85 16.12 -1.89 7.53
C GLY A 85 15.65 -0.45 7.34
N ILE A 86 16.56 0.46 7.02
CA ILE A 86 16.24 1.86 6.68
C ILE A 86 16.10 2.03 5.16
N VAL A 87 15.17 2.89 4.76
CA VAL A 87 14.94 3.25 3.35
C VAL A 87 15.87 4.42 2.99
N HIS A 88 16.97 4.10 2.32
CA HIS A 88 17.92 5.10 1.79
C HIS A 88 17.47 5.64 0.43
N ASP A 89 17.00 4.74 -0.44
CA ASP A 89 16.47 5.06 -1.76
C ASP A 89 15.00 4.63 -1.87
N LEU A 90 14.19 5.49 -2.49
CA LEU A 90 12.77 5.24 -2.78
C LEU A 90 12.48 5.46 -4.28
N SER A 91 13.51 5.37 -5.13
CA SER A 91 13.34 5.34 -6.58
C SER A 91 12.45 4.17 -7.00
N LEU A 92 11.80 4.29 -8.15
CA LEU A 92 10.91 3.25 -8.67
C LEU A 92 11.59 1.86 -8.74
N PRO A 93 12.81 1.69 -9.29
CA PRO A 93 13.47 0.38 -9.32
C PRO A 93 13.68 -0.23 -7.92
N THR A 94 14.08 0.60 -6.95
CA THR A 94 14.28 0.16 -5.56
C THR A 94 12.95 -0.19 -4.89
N LEU A 95 11.92 0.61 -5.11
CA LEU A 95 10.58 0.36 -4.60
C LEU A 95 10.06 -1.00 -5.12
N LEU A 96 10.04 -1.22 -6.44
CA LEU A 96 9.57 -2.49 -7.01
C LEU A 96 10.40 -3.68 -6.51
N SER A 97 11.72 -3.53 -6.43
CA SER A 97 12.62 -4.58 -5.93
C SER A 97 12.35 -4.91 -4.46
N ALA A 98 12.01 -3.92 -3.64
CA ALA A 98 11.66 -4.12 -2.24
C ALA A 98 10.35 -4.91 -2.10
N TYR A 99 9.32 -4.54 -2.86
CA TYR A 99 8.05 -5.27 -2.83
C TYR A 99 8.19 -6.70 -3.34
N ARG A 100 9.00 -6.93 -4.38
CA ARG A 100 9.36 -8.27 -4.88
C ARG A 100 10.04 -9.14 -3.81
N ARG A 101 10.75 -8.51 -2.88
CA ARG A 101 11.35 -9.17 -1.71
C ARG A 101 10.43 -9.22 -0.49
N GLY A 102 9.17 -8.84 -0.61
CA GLY A 102 8.20 -8.87 0.49
C GLY A 102 8.33 -7.72 1.50
N LEU A 103 9.12 -6.70 1.17
CA LEU A 103 9.32 -5.49 1.97
C LEU A 103 8.31 -4.41 1.58
N TYR A 104 7.88 -3.60 2.55
CA TYR A 104 7.15 -2.36 2.27
C TYR A 104 7.70 -1.18 3.08
N PRO A 105 7.66 0.05 2.54
CA PRO A 105 8.15 1.22 3.25
C PRO A 105 7.06 1.73 4.21
N PHE A 106 7.43 2.01 5.47
CA PHE A 106 6.51 2.60 6.43
C PHE A 106 7.26 3.34 7.55
N ALA A 107 6.85 4.56 7.85
CA ALA A 107 7.24 5.26 9.07
C ALA A 107 6.27 6.41 9.37
N HIS A 108 5.82 6.53 10.62
CA HIS A 108 5.07 7.69 11.07
C HIS A 108 5.98 8.88 11.40
N LEU A 109 7.23 8.62 11.80
CA LEU A 109 8.24 9.62 12.12
C LEU A 109 9.64 9.08 11.84
N GLY A 110 10.56 9.99 11.53
CA GLY A 110 11.97 9.68 11.30
C GLY A 110 12.19 9.12 9.89
N PRO A 111 13.35 8.49 9.63
CA PRO A 111 13.62 7.94 8.31
C PRO A 111 12.64 6.79 8.03
N LEU A 112 12.18 6.73 6.78
CA LEU A 112 11.39 5.62 6.25
C LEU A 112 12.13 4.30 6.50
N LYS A 113 11.37 3.24 6.77
CA LYS A 113 11.92 1.93 7.12
C LYS A 113 11.28 0.85 6.27
N TRP A 114 12.06 -0.18 5.96
CA TRP A 114 11.57 -1.40 5.34
C TRP A 114 11.00 -2.32 6.41
N TRP A 115 9.81 -2.86 6.15
CA TRP A 115 9.14 -3.80 7.05
C TRP A 115 8.84 -5.13 6.37
N SER A 116 9.02 -6.20 7.12
CA SER A 116 8.62 -7.57 6.81
C SER A 116 8.13 -8.21 8.12
N PRO A 117 6.84 -8.12 8.47
CA PRO A 117 6.32 -8.72 9.71
C PRO A 117 6.46 -10.26 9.70
N PRO A 118 6.47 -10.90 10.89
CA PRO A 118 6.58 -12.37 11.00
C PRO A 118 5.33 -13.09 10.47
N THR A 119 4.18 -12.41 10.46
CA THR A 119 2.95 -12.84 9.80
C THR A 119 2.52 -11.81 8.75
N ARG A 120 1.90 -12.28 7.67
CA ARG A 120 1.35 -11.46 6.60
C ARG A 120 -0.14 -11.72 6.45
N SER A 121 -0.95 -10.68 6.37
CA SER A 121 -2.39 -10.79 6.10
C SER A 121 -2.63 -10.89 4.60
N LEU A 122 -3.06 -12.05 4.13
CA LEU A 122 -3.36 -12.30 2.72
C LEU A 122 -4.83 -12.66 2.53
N LEU A 123 -5.38 -12.23 1.40
CA LEU A 123 -6.63 -12.74 0.86
C LEU A 123 -6.32 -13.68 -0.30
N PHE A 124 -6.80 -14.91 -0.17
CA PHE A 124 -7.00 -15.81 -1.28
C PHE A 124 -8.43 -15.63 -1.77
N PHE A 125 -8.62 -15.45 -3.08
CA PHE A 125 -9.86 -14.89 -3.61
C PHE A 125 -11.08 -15.80 -3.40
N GLU A 126 -10.87 -17.11 -3.31
CA GLU A 126 -11.84 -18.13 -2.92
C GLU A 126 -12.35 -18.00 -1.48
N GLU A 127 -11.58 -17.33 -0.61
CA GLU A 127 -11.93 -17.08 0.80
C GLU A 127 -12.70 -15.76 0.99
N PHE A 128 -12.87 -14.95 -0.07
CA PHE A 128 -13.37 -13.60 0.05
C PHE A 128 -14.82 -13.53 0.56
N HIS A 129 -15.04 -12.71 1.58
CA HIS A 129 -16.36 -12.55 2.19
C HIS A 129 -16.94 -11.16 1.95
N VAL A 130 -18.07 -11.11 1.25
CA VAL A 130 -18.86 -9.88 1.07
C VAL A 130 -20.12 -9.98 1.93
N ALA A 131 -20.16 -9.18 3.00
CA ALA A 131 -21.28 -9.15 3.93
C ALA A 131 -22.62 -8.83 3.23
N LYS A 132 -23.71 -9.46 3.67
CA LYS A 132 -25.06 -9.30 3.08
C LYS A 132 -25.49 -7.83 2.95
N ARG A 133 -25.21 -7.01 3.98
CA ARG A 133 -25.53 -5.57 3.98
C ARG A 133 -24.74 -4.80 2.92
N LEU A 134 -23.47 -5.17 2.71
CA LEU A 134 -22.62 -4.56 1.70
C LEU A 134 -23.14 -4.90 0.29
N ARG A 135 -23.47 -6.17 0.03
CA ARG A 135 -24.09 -6.59 -1.24
C ARG A 135 -25.37 -5.81 -1.53
N ARG A 136 -26.25 -5.66 -0.53
CA ARG A 136 -27.47 -4.86 -0.67
C ARG A 136 -27.15 -3.41 -1.04
N GLN A 137 -26.16 -2.79 -0.39
CA GLN A 137 -25.75 -1.42 -0.69
C GLN A 137 -25.19 -1.29 -2.11
N MET A 138 -24.39 -2.26 -2.57
CA MET A 138 -23.85 -2.27 -3.93
C MET A 138 -24.96 -2.35 -5.00
N ARG A 139 -26.02 -3.14 -4.76
CA ARG A 139 -27.16 -3.26 -5.69
C ARG A 139 -28.08 -2.03 -5.76
N GLN A 140 -27.88 -1.03 -4.89
CA GLN A 140 -28.70 0.19 -4.91
C GLN A 140 -28.34 1.15 -6.03
N GLY A 141 -27.20 0.96 -6.72
CA GLY A 141 -26.78 1.83 -7.84
C GLY A 141 -26.34 3.24 -7.43
N ARG A 142 -26.14 3.52 -6.14
CA ARG A 142 -25.76 4.85 -5.61
C ARG A 142 -24.30 5.21 -5.77
N TYR A 143 -23.47 4.24 -6.15
CA TYR A 143 -22.03 4.42 -6.24
C TYR A 143 -21.51 3.88 -7.57
N THR A 144 -20.58 4.62 -8.16
CA THR A 144 -19.79 4.18 -9.31
C THR A 144 -18.37 3.90 -8.84
N VAL A 145 -17.81 2.78 -9.27
CA VAL A 145 -16.41 2.44 -9.00
C VAL A 145 -15.61 2.55 -10.28
N THR A 146 -14.46 3.21 -10.23
CA THR A 146 -13.48 3.25 -11.32
C THR A 146 -12.14 2.76 -10.83
N PHE A 147 -11.25 2.41 -11.77
CA PHE A 147 -9.84 2.19 -11.50
C PHE A 147 -9.01 3.24 -12.24
N ASP A 148 -7.87 3.59 -11.65
CA ASP A 148 -6.83 4.44 -12.22
C ASP A 148 -7.30 5.79 -12.79
N ARG A 149 -8.46 6.29 -12.32
CA ARG A 149 -9.07 7.53 -12.83
C ARG A 149 -8.56 8.78 -12.11
N ASP A 150 -8.34 8.70 -10.80
CA ASP A 150 -7.89 9.82 -9.97
C ASP A 150 -6.93 9.34 -8.87
N PHE A 151 -5.80 8.77 -9.29
CA PHE A 151 -4.78 8.25 -8.38
C PHE A 151 -4.31 9.29 -7.37
N GLU A 152 -4.09 10.53 -7.82
CA GLU A 152 -3.61 11.58 -6.92
C GLU A 152 -4.66 12.00 -5.89
N GLY A 153 -5.94 12.08 -6.29
CA GLY A 153 -7.03 12.31 -5.35
C GLY A 153 -7.14 11.20 -4.30
N VAL A 154 -6.99 9.94 -4.72
CA VAL A 154 -7.02 8.77 -3.83
C VAL A 154 -5.86 8.79 -2.83
N ILE A 155 -4.61 8.88 -3.28
CA ILE A 155 -3.46 8.82 -2.37
C ILE A 155 -3.45 10.02 -1.39
N LYS A 156 -3.88 11.20 -1.85
CA LYS A 156 -4.05 12.37 -0.98
C LYS A 156 -5.15 12.15 0.06
N ALA A 157 -6.30 11.61 -0.35
CA ALA A 157 -7.38 11.28 0.59
C ALA A 157 -6.98 10.18 1.60
N CYS A 158 -6.17 9.20 1.17
CA CYS A 158 -5.59 8.19 2.06
C CYS A 158 -4.65 8.78 3.12
N ALA A 159 -3.95 9.87 2.79
CA ALA A 159 -3.05 10.57 3.69
C ALA A 159 -3.78 11.47 4.69
N GLY A 160 -5.02 11.87 4.40
CA GLY A 160 -5.80 12.84 5.19
C GLY A 160 -6.22 12.35 6.58
N ALA A 161 -6.83 13.27 7.34
CA ALA A 161 -7.35 13.00 8.68
C ALA A 161 -8.47 11.94 8.65
N ARG A 162 -8.52 11.13 9.71
CA ARG A 162 -9.53 10.09 9.89
C ARG A 162 -10.38 10.43 11.11
N THR A 163 -11.69 10.43 10.93
CA THR A 163 -12.64 10.73 12.01
C THR A 163 -12.38 9.84 13.23
N GLY A 164 -12.28 10.47 14.41
CA GLY A 164 -12.06 9.78 15.68
C GLY A 164 -10.63 9.23 15.88
N ARG A 165 -9.65 9.65 15.07
CA ARG A 165 -8.24 9.28 15.24
C ARG A 165 -7.35 10.51 15.16
N TRP A 166 -6.24 10.47 15.90
CA TRP A 166 -5.14 11.41 15.72
C TRP A 166 -4.65 11.37 14.28
N HIS A 167 -4.37 12.54 13.70
CA HIS A 167 -3.88 12.65 12.33
C HIS A 167 -2.39 12.30 12.24
N VAL A 168 -2.08 11.02 12.38
CA VAL A 168 -0.72 10.48 12.21
C VAL A 168 -0.66 9.68 10.92
N THR A 169 -0.22 10.31 9.84
CA THR A 169 -0.05 9.67 8.53
C THR A 169 1.42 9.34 8.25
N TRP A 170 1.66 8.20 7.60
CA TRP A 170 2.97 7.83 7.03
C TRP A 170 3.06 8.21 5.54
N ILE A 171 1.94 8.57 4.92
CA ILE A 171 1.85 8.93 3.49
C ILE A 171 2.25 10.39 3.35
N THR A 172 3.55 10.64 3.46
CA THR A 172 4.17 11.96 3.28
C THR A 172 4.24 12.34 1.80
N PRO A 173 4.55 13.61 1.44
CA PRO A 173 4.74 14.02 0.05
C PRO A 173 5.75 13.13 -0.69
N ARG A 174 6.84 12.73 -0.01
CA ARG A 174 7.84 11.80 -0.56
C ARG A 174 7.23 10.44 -0.96
N ILE A 175 6.36 9.88 -0.12
CA ILE A 175 5.63 8.64 -0.43
C ILE A 175 4.66 8.86 -1.59
N MET A 176 3.91 9.97 -1.58
CA MET A 176 2.96 10.30 -2.66
C MET A 176 3.67 10.36 -4.01
N HIS A 177 4.82 11.02 -4.10
CA HIS A 177 5.61 11.09 -5.32
C HIS A 177 6.12 9.72 -5.77
N ALA A 178 6.65 8.89 -4.87
CA ALA A 178 7.16 7.57 -5.22
C ALA A 178 6.05 6.66 -5.81
N PHE A 179 4.87 6.64 -5.19
CA PHE A 179 3.74 5.87 -5.69
C PHE A 179 3.12 6.47 -6.95
N ALA A 180 3.14 7.80 -7.11
CA ALA A 180 2.72 8.45 -8.34
C ALA A 180 3.65 8.11 -9.52
N GLN A 181 4.96 7.99 -9.29
CA GLN A 181 5.91 7.48 -10.29
C GLN A 181 5.63 6.01 -10.63
N ALA A 182 5.33 5.18 -9.63
CA ALA A 182 4.91 3.79 -9.86
C ALA A 182 3.59 3.69 -10.64
N PHE A 183 2.65 4.60 -10.39
CA PHE A 183 1.40 4.72 -11.14
C PHE A 183 1.66 5.11 -12.59
N ASP A 184 2.52 6.09 -12.86
CA ASP A 184 2.87 6.49 -14.24
C ASP A 184 3.55 5.36 -15.01
N ALA A 185 4.37 4.57 -14.33
CA ALA A 185 5.00 3.37 -14.90
C ALA A 185 4.03 2.18 -15.03
N GLY A 186 2.78 2.31 -14.57
CA GLY A 186 1.74 1.30 -14.71
C GLY A 186 1.81 0.14 -13.70
N HIS A 187 2.53 0.32 -12.59
CA HIS A 187 2.69 -0.69 -11.52
C HIS A 187 1.78 -0.43 -10.32
N ALA A 188 1.56 0.84 -9.98
CA ALA A 188 0.62 1.21 -8.92
C ALA A 188 -0.77 1.47 -9.51
N HIS A 189 -1.80 1.11 -8.76
CA HIS A 189 -3.18 1.22 -9.19
C HIS A 189 -4.05 1.77 -8.08
N SER A 190 -5.07 2.54 -8.45
CA SER A 190 -6.11 3.04 -7.54
C SER A 190 -7.47 2.47 -7.90
N PHE A 191 -8.33 2.41 -6.88
CA PHE A 191 -9.76 2.30 -7.07
C PHE A 191 -10.44 3.50 -6.43
N GLU A 192 -11.40 4.08 -7.16
CA GLU A 192 -12.15 5.25 -6.75
C GLU A 192 -13.62 4.87 -6.57
N VAL A 193 -14.26 5.41 -5.55
CA VAL A 193 -15.71 5.26 -5.32
C VAL A 193 -16.34 6.64 -5.36
N TRP A 194 -17.19 6.85 -6.37
CA TRP A 194 -17.90 8.08 -6.66
C TRP A 194 -19.36 7.95 -6.21
N ASN A 195 -19.91 8.97 -5.58
CA ASN A 195 -21.35 9.03 -5.32
C ASN A 195 -22.11 9.60 -6.54
N GLU A 196 -23.44 9.64 -6.45
CA GLU A 196 -24.33 10.16 -7.52
C GLU A 196 -24.04 11.62 -7.91
N ARG A 197 -23.45 12.42 -7.01
CA ARG A 197 -23.06 13.81 -7.30
C ARG A 197 -21.72 13.90 -8.04
N GLY A 198 -21.02 12.79 -8.22
CA GLY A 198 -19.67 12.75 -8.79
C GLY A 198 -18.56 13.09 -7.79
N ASP A 199 -18.84 13.07 -6.47
CA ASP A 199 -17.82 13.30 -5.46
C ASP A 199 -17.00 12.03 -5.19
N LEU A 200 -15.68 12.17 -5.03
CA LEU A 200 -14.80 11.08 -4.58
C LEU A 200 -15.00 10.83 -3.07
N VAL A 201 -15.73 9.76 -2.74
CA VAL A 201 -16.19 9.45 -1.37
C VAL A 201 -15.55 8.23 -0.75
N GLY A 202 -14.79 7.45 -1.51
CA GLY A 202 -13.98 6.35 -1.00
C GLY A 202 -12.97 5.90 -2.04
N GLY A 203 -12.05 5.05 -1.62
CA GLY A 203 -11.05 4.52 -2.52
C GLY A 203 -9.85 3.95 -1.79
N GLY A 204 -8.87 3.52 -2.57
CA GLY A 204 -7.62 3.00 -2.08
C GLY A 204 -6.66 2.75 -3.21
N TYR A 205 -5.41 2.47 -2.86
CA TYR A 205 -4.36 2.21 -3.83
C TYR A 205 -3.48 1.04 -3.39
N GLY A 206 -2.74 0.49 -4.34
CA GLY A 206 -1.80 -0.58 -4.12
C GLY A 206 -0.83 -0.74 -5.27
N LEU A 207 0.02 -1.76 -5.17
CA LEU A 207 1.05 -2.09 -6.14
C LEU A 207 0.84 -3.49 -6.67
N ALA A 208 0.79 -3.66 -7.99
CA ALA A 208 0.89 -4.97 -8.62
C ALA A 208 2.35 -5.41 -8.63
N VAL A 209 2.61 -6.67 -8.28
CA VAL A 209 3.95 -7.26 -8.28
C VAL A 209 3.83 -8.71 -8.73
N GLY A 210 4.31 -9.01 -9.95
CA GLY A 210 3.97 -10.27 -10.62
C GLY A 210 2.45 -10.41 -10.72
N ASN A 211 1.91 -11.58 -10.37
CA ASN A 211 0.46 -11.76 -10.21
C ASN A 211 -0.02 -11.65 -8.74
N SER A 212 0.66 -10.87 -7.91
CA SER A 212 0.17 -10.50 -6.57
C SER A 212 -0.15 -9.00 -6.51
N PHE A 213 -1.09 -8.62 -5.64
CA PHE A 213 -1.41 -7.21 -5.41
C PHE A 213 -1.18 -6.85 -3.95
N VAL A 214 -0.43 -5.79 -3.68
CA VAL A 214 -0.19 -5.30 -2.32
C VAL A 214 -1.02 -4.05 -2.07
N THR A 215 -2.03 -4.17 -1.20
CA THR A 215 -2.90 -3.05 -0.83
C THR A 215 -2.18 -2.13 0.15
N GLU A 216 -2.02 -0.86 -0.21
CA GLU A 216 -1.25 0.11 0.56
C GLU A 216 -2.08 0.80 1.63
N SER A 217 -3.15 1.47 1.19
CA SER A 217 -4.05 2.23 2.06
C SER A 217 -5.39 2.44 1.39
N GLN A 218 -6.39 2.76 2.20
CA GLN A 218 -7.76 3.03 1.79
C GLN A 218 -8.34 4.19 2.60
N PHE A 219 -9.37 4.84 2.08
CA PHE A 219 -10.14 5.87 2.78
C PHE A 219 -11.65 5.72 2.48
N SER A 220 -12.46 6.27 3.38
CA SER A 220 -13.92 6.23 3.32
C SER A 220 -14.44 7.55 3.91
N LYS A 221 -15.17 8.34 3.12
CA LYS A 221 -15.89 9.54 3.56
C LYS A 221 -17.37 9.25 3.82
N GLU A 222 -17.93 8.29 3.08
CA GLU A 222 -19.27 7.75 3.33
C GLU A 222 -19.19 6.28 3.79
N SER A 223 -20.26 5.79 4.43
CA SER A 223 -20.30 4.45 5.02
C SER A 223 -20.04 3.34 3.99
N ASN A 224 -19.14 2.41 4.34
CA ASN A 224 -18.74 1.24 3.54
C ASN A 224 -18.10 1.53 2.17
N THR A 225 -17.85 2.78 1.78
CA THR A 225 -17.33 3.08 0.44
C THR A 225 -15.96 2.46 0.18
N SER A 226 -15.06 2.42 1.16
CA SER A 226 -13.80 1.67 1.00
C SER A 226 -14.03 0.17 0.77
N LYS A 227 -14.99 -0.45 1.48
CA LYS A 227 -15.34 -1.87 1.32
C LYS A 227 -15.99 -2.15 -0.04
N ILE A 228 -16.80 -1.23 -0.56
CA ILE A 228 -17.40 -1.34 -1.90
C ILE A 228 -16.28 -1.37 -2.95
N GLY A 229 -15.42 -0.34 -2.95
CA GLY A 229 -14.30 -0.26 -3.89
C GLY A 229 -13.36 -1.47 -3.78
N PHE A 230 -13.06 -1.90 -2.55
CA PHE A 230 -12.22 -3.07 -2.30
C PHE A 230 -12.87 -4.38 -2.76
N THR A 231 -14.20 -4.49 -2.70
CA THR A 231 -14.94 -5.64 -3.25
C THR A 231 -14.82 -5.70 -4.77
N VAL A 232 -14.94 -4.55 -5.46
CA VAL A 232 -14.76 -4.45 -6.91
C VAL A 232 -13.34 -4.83 -7.30
N LEU A 233 -12.34 -4.30 -6.59
CA LEU A 233 -10.94 -4.62 -6.81
C LEU A 233 -10.70 -6.14 -6.69
N ASN A 234 -11.08 -6.75 -5.57
CA ASN A 234 -10.79 -8.17 -5.34
C ASN A 234 -11.53 -9.09 -6.31
N TRP A 235 -12.71 -8.70 -6.80
CA TRP A 235 -13.39 -9.42 -7.89
C TRP A 235 -12.53 -9.44 -9.17
N HIS A 236 -11.98 -8.28 -9.56
CA HIS A 236 -11.15 -8.17 -10.76
C HIS A 236 -9.82 -8.89 -10.60
N LEU A 237 -9.15 -8.75 -9.44
CA LEU A 237 -7.92 -9.47 -9.17
C LEU A 237 -8.12 -10.99 -9.29
N ALA A 238 -9.22 -11.52 -8.74
CA ALA A 238 -9.60 -12.93 -8.91
C ALA A 238 -9.79 -13.30 -10.38
N ARG A 239 -10.55 -12.48 -11.13
CA ARG A 239 -10.85 -12.72 -12.54
C ARG A 239 -9.62 -12.64 -13.44
N TRP A 240 -8.67 -11.77 -13.11
CA TRP A 240 -7.40 -11.59 -13.81
C TRP A 240 -6.34 -12.63 -13.41
N GLY A 241 -6.66 -13.56 -12.51
CA GLY A 241 -5.77 -14.66 -12.14
C GLY A 241 -4.62 -14.23 -11.21
N PHE A 242 -4.83 -13.17 -10.42
CA PHE A 242 -3.92 -12.88 -9.31
C PHE A 242 -3.91 -14.04 -8.32
N ALA A 243 -2.77 -14.29 -7.69
CA ALA A 243 -2.61 -15.36 -6.70
C ALA A 243 -3.23 -14.98 -5.34
N PHE A 244 -3.05 -13.72 -4.93
CA PHE A 244 -3.54 -13.21 -3.66
C PHE A 244 -3.51 -11.67 -3.63
N ASN A 245 -4.24 -11.09 -2.67
CA ASN A 245 -4.11 -9.69 -2.27
C ASN A 245 -3.47 -9.60 -0.88
N ASP A 246 -2.38 -8.86 -0.75
CA ASP A 246 -1.61 -8.64 0.47
C ASP A 246 -2.10 -7.38 1.19
N GLY A 247 -2.70 -7.57 2.36
CA GLY A 247 -3.15 -6.50 3.27
C GLY A 247 -2.11 -6.08 4.30
N LYS A 248 -0.89 -6.61 4.22
CA LYS A 248 0.23 -6.44 5.16
C LYS A 248 -0.09 -6.98 6.55
N LEU A 249 -0.79 -6.20 7.36
CA LEU A 249 -1.15 -6.53 8.73
C LEU A 249 -2.65 -6.76 8.84
N MET A 250 -3.04 -7.72 9.67
CA MET A 250 -4.45 -8.03 9.87
C MET A 250 -5.17 -6.86 10.55
N THR A 251 -6.36 -6.53 10.05
CA THR A 251 -7.29 -5.57 10.67
C THR A 251 -8.64 -6.24 10.86
N PRO A 252 -9.53 -5.73 11.74
CA PRO A 252 -10.89 -6.25 11.83
C PRO A 252 -11.62 -6.25 10.48
N THR A 253 -11.44 -5.20 9.67
CA THR A 253 -12.07 -5.11 8.35
C THR A 253 -11.55 -6.16 7.37
N THR A 254 -10.23 -6.36 7.29
CA THR A 254 -9.68 -7.37 6.37
C THR A 254 -10.04 -8.78 6.83
N ARG A 255 -10.04 -9.06 8.14
CA ARG A 255 -10.53 -10.32 8.71
C ARG A 255 -11.97 -10.60 8.31
N ASP A 256 -12.86 -9.63 8.50
CA ASP A 256 -14.28 -9.76 8.15
C ASP A 256 -14.49 -10.02 6.65
N MET A 257 -13.54 -9.58 5.81
CA MET A 257 -13.58 -9.77 4.35
C MET A 257 -12.88 -11.06 3.88
N GLY A 258 -12.45 -11.93 4.80
CA GLY A 258 -11.87 -13.23 4.47
C GLY A 258 -10.35 -13.27 4.35
N PHE A 259 -9.64 -12.23 4.80
CA PHE A 259 -8.18 -12.31 4.90
C PHE A 259 -7.80 -13.28 6.03
N ARG A 260 -6.65 -13.95 5.87
CA ARG A 260 -6.01 -14.77 6.91
C ARG A 260 -4.54 -14.42 7.06
N GLU A 261 -3.97 -14.74 8.22
CA GLU A 261 -2.54 -14.57 8.46
C GLU A 261 -1.76 -15.80 7.98
N VAL A 262 -0.63 -15.57 7.32
CA VAL A 262 0.35 -16.60 6.96
C VAL A 262 1.72 -16.27 7.54
N PRO A 263 2.55 -17.26 7.88
CA PRO A 263 3.94 -17.00 8.27
C PRO A 263 4.73 -16.31 7.14
N ARG A 264 5.67 -15.43 7.51
CA ARG A 264 6.55 -14.71 6.57
C ARG A 264 7.16 -15.64 5.52
N ARG A 265 7.69 -16.78 5.95
CA ARG A 265 8.32 -17.77 5.05
C ARG A 265 7.34 -18.31 4.00
N GLU A 266 6.09 -18.58 4.38
CA GLU A 266 5.05 -18.99 3.44
C GLU A 266 4.73 -17.85 2.46
N TYR A 267 4.57 -16.62 2.96
CA TYR A 267 4.35 -15.44 2.11
C TYR A 267 5.46 -15.23 1.08
N LEU A 268 6.73 -15.27 1.49
CA LEU A 268 7.87 -15.10 0.59
C LEU A 268 7.94 -16.20 -0.48
N GLY A 269 7.61 -17.45 -0.09
CA GLY A 269 7.50 -18.56 -1.04
C GLY A 269 6.39 -18.33 -2.08
N ARG A 270 5.22 -17.85 -1.65
CA ARG A 270 4.10 -17.51 -2.54
C ARG A 270 4.42 -16.31 -3.45
N LEU A 271 5.09 -15.30 -2.92
CA LEU A 271 5.52 -14.13 -3.69
C LEU A 271 6.50 -14.52 -4.80
N THR A 272 7.48 -15.37 -4.48
CA THR A 272 8.42 -15.93 -5.47
C THR A 272 7.69 -16.69 -6.58
N GLN A 273 6.63 -17.43 -6.26
CA GLN A 273 5.81 -18.09 -7.27
C GLN A 273 5.01 -17.09 -8.11
N ALA A 274 4.50 -16.03 -7.48
CA ALA A 274 3.69 -15.02 -8.13
C ALA A 274 4.49 -14.20 -9.15
N GLU A 275 5.77 -13.96 -8.89
CA GLU A 275 6.68 -13.26 -9.80
C GLU A 275 7.02 -14.02 -11.08
N ARG A 276 6.85 -15.35 -11.09
CA ARG A 276 7.09 -16.16 -12.29
C ARG A 276 6.03 -15.93 -13.36
N LYS A 277 4.92 -15.29 -13.01
CA LYS A 277 3.83 -14.95 -13.93
C LYS A 277 3.96 -13.50 -14.38
N PRO A 278 3.54 -13.17 -15.62
CA PRO A 278 3.60 -11.82 -16.13
C PRO A 278 2.78 -10.87 -15.26
N GLU A 279 3.33 -9.68 -15.04
CA GLU A 279 2.69 -8.61 -14.29
C GLU A 279 1.69 -7.86 -15.18
N ARG A 280 0.54 -7.48 -14.62
CA ARG A 280 -0.49 -6.71 -15.33
C ARG A 280 -0.18 -5.21 -15.30
N ILE A 281 0.81 -4.81 -16.08
CA ILE A 281 1.25 -3.42 -16.19
C ILE A 281 0.30 -2.60 -17.07
N GLY A 282 0.01 -1.36 -16.67
CA GLY A 282 -0.72 -0.39 -17.50
C GLY A 282 -1.81 0.34 -16.72
N ARG A 283 -2.88 0.74 -17.43
CA ARG A 283 -4.07 1.33 -16.80
C ARG A 283 -5.15 0.27 -16.66
N TRP A 284 -5.71 0.15 -15.46
CA TRP A 284 -6.81 -0.74 -15.19
C TRP A 284 -8.15 -0.04 -15.39
N GLN A 285 -9.16 -0.85 -15.72
CA GLN A 285 -10.54 -0.41 -15.85
C GLN A 285 -11.45 -1.43 -15.20
N VAL A 286 -12.63 -0.99 -14.78
CA VAL A 286 -13.68 -1.89 -14.28
C VAL A 286 -14.34 -2.57 -15.48
N GLU A 287 -14.31 -3.89 -15.50
CA GLU A 287 -14.74 -4.77 -16.60
C GLU A 287 -16.11 -5.44 -16.32
N ALA A 288 -16.72 -5.20 -15.16
CA ALA A 288 -18.03 -5.74 -14.79
C ALA A 288 -18.88 -4.71 -14.03
N ASP A 289 -20.19 -4.78 -14.23
CA ASP A 289 -21.14 -3.93 -13.53
C ASP A 289 -21.27 -4.28 -12.05
N MET A 290 -21.86 -3.36 -11.28
CA MET A 290 -21.88 -3.49 -9.84
C MET A 290 -22.79 -4.61 -9.33
N ILE A 291 -23.82 -4.99 -10.09
CA ILE A 291 -24.74 -6.07 -9.72
C ILE A 291 -24.02 -7.42 -9.89
N THR A 292 -23.36 -7.63 -11.04
CA THR A 292 -22.55 -8.83 -11.29
C THR A 292 -21.53 -9.08 -10.17
N ILE A 293 -20.83 -8.03 -9.75
CA ILE A 293 -19.85 -8.12 -8.67
C ILE A 293 -20.52 -8.34 -7.31
N ALA A 294 -21.66 -7.68 -7.05
CA ALA A 294 -22.42 -7.86 -5.81
C ALA A 294 -23.02 -9.26 -5.67
N ASP A 295 -23.12 -10.02 -6.76
CA ASP A 295 -23.60 -11.40 -6.80
C ASP A 295 -22.46 -12.43 -6.78
N TRP A 296 -21.20 -12.00 -6.87
CA TRP A 296 -20.03 -12.88 -6.82
C TRP A 296 -20.04 -13.78 -5.58
N GLN A 297 -20.08 -15.09 -5.78
CA GLN A 297 -19.87 -16.09 -4.73
C GLN A 297 -18.52 -16.76 -5.03
N PRO A 298 -17.46 -16.44 -4.29
CA PRO A 298 -16.21 -17.16 -4.43
C PRO A 298 -16.44 -18.65 -4.14
N GLN A 299 -16.08 -19.51 -5.09
CA GLN A 299 -16.18 -20.95 -4.93
C GLN A 299 -14.93 -21.45 -4.19
N LYS A 300 -15.13 -22.29 -3.17
CA LYS A 300 -14.07 -23.05 -2.51
C LYS A 300 -13.71 -24.28 -3.33
#